data_AF-A0A7Z7FE83-F1
#
_entry.id   AF-A0A7Z7FE83-F1
#
_cell.length_a   1.000
_cell.length_b   1.000
_cell.length_c   1.000
_cell.angle_alpha   90.00
_cell.angle_beta   90.00
_cell.angle_gamma   90.00
#
_symmetry.space_group_name_H-M   'P 1'
#
loop_
_entity.id
_entity.type
_entity.pdbx_description
1 polymer ?
#
loop_
_entity_poly.entity_id
_entity_poly.type
_entity_poly.pdbx_seq_one_letter_code
_entity_poly.pdbx_strand_id
1 'polypeptide(L)'
;MPQQIILINLEKPREKKLEEDIRWFCNSFGLSSGRDTENLATQIVLDLLQQLAENQDKISSDIIARSIEVNQSRVNHHIRNLINSGLIYREKRGLYIRGGSLKAAVQEMRKDSERIFQELEEIAEEIDEQMGLKNR
;
A
#
# COMPACT_ATOMS: atom_id res chain seq x y z
N MET A 1 7.90 7.52 -11.13
CA MET A 1 6.47 7.12 -11.17
C MET A 1 5.75 7.94 -10.11
N PRO A 2 4.52 8.41 -10.34
CA PRO A 2 3.81 9.19 -9.34
C PRO A 2 3.58 8.33 -8.09
N GLN A 3 3.80 8.90 -6.91
CA GLN A 3 3.38 8.31 -5.65
C GLN A 3 1.88 8.59 -5.48
N GLN A 4 1.10 7.57 -5.16
CA GLN A 4 -0.34 7.71 -4.95
C GLN A 4 -0.73 7.00 -3.66
N ILE A 5 -1.20 7.76 -2.68
CA ILE A 5 -1.67 7.23 -1.41
C ILE A 5 -3.18 7.40 -1.37
N ILE A 6 -3.91 6.28 -1.30
CA ILE A 6 -5.36 6.26 -1.12
C ILE A 6 -5.62 5.92 0.35
N LEU A 7 -6.46 6.69 1.02
CA LEU A 7 -6.88 6.43 2.40
C LEU A 7 -8.41 6.32 2.44
N ILE A 8 -8.91 5.13 2.79
CA ILE A 8 -10.34 4.83 2.90
C ILE A 8 -10.68 4.56 4.36
N ASN A 9 -11.59 5.36 4.92
CA ASN A 9 -12.08 5.17 6.27
C ASN A 9 -13.13 4.04 6.30
N LEU A 10 -12.70 2.85 6.73
CA LEU A 10 -13.53 1.64 6.82
C LEU A 10 -13.76 1.25 8.28
N GLU A 11 -14.93 0.71 8.61
CA GLU A 11 -15.18 0.11 9.93
C GLU A 11 -14.17 -1.02 10.16
N LYS A 12 -13.55 -1.03 11.34
CA LYS A 12 -12.58 -2.06 11.73
C LYS A 12 -13.28 -3.40 11.93
N PRO A 13 -12.63 -4.54 11.59
CA PRO A 13 -13.14 -5.85 11.94
C PRO A 13 -13.38 -5.96 13.44
N ARG A 14 -14.50 -6.58 13.84
CA ARG A 14 -14.84 -6.78 15.25
C ARG A 14 -14.07 -7.93 15.86
N GLU A 15 -13.78 -8.94 15.05
CA GLU A 15 -13.03 -10.13 15.43
C GLU A 15 -11.56 -9.97 15.03
N LYS A 16 -10.65 -10.43 15.89
CA LYS A 16 -9.20 -10.39 15.61
C LYS A 16 -8.77 -11.62 14.81
N LYS A 17 -9.11 -11.61 13.53
CA LYS A 17 -8.69 -12.64 12.58
C LYS A 17 -7.65 -12.05 11.63
N LEU A 18 -6.47 -12.67 11.57
CA LEU A 18 -5.34 -12.16 10.81
C LEU A 18 -5.68 -11.84 9.35
N GLU A 19 -6.38 -12.73 8.66
CA GLU A 19 -6.76 -12.51 7.25
C GLU A 19 -7.75 -11.35 7.10
N GLU A 20 -8.73 -11.23 8.00
CA GLU A 20 -9.71 -10.14 8.00
C GLU A 20 -9.03 -8.79 8.30
N ASP A 21 -8.07 -8.77 9.23
CA ASP A 21 -7.27 -7.59 9.56
C ASP A 21 -6.38 -7.15 8.39
N ILE A 22 -5.73 -8.09 7.69
CA ILE A 22 -4.91 -7.80 6.50
C ILE A 22 -5.81 -7.32 5.35
N ARG A 23 -6.99 -7.93 5.17
CA ARG A 23 -7.94 -7.51 4.15
C ARG A 23 -8.44 -6.09 4.41
N TRP A 24 -8.84 -5.80 5.66
CA TRP A 24 -9.20 -4.46 6.08
C TRP A 24 -8.07 -3.46 5.83
N PHE A 25 -6.83 -3.82 6.20
CA PHE A 25 -5.65 -2.99 5.98
C PHE A 25 -5.42 -2.69 4.49
N CYS A 26 -5.51 -3.70 3.61
CA CYS A 26 -5.36 -3.52 2.17
C CYS A 26 -6.49 -2.64 1.58
N ASN A 27 -7.73 -2.87 2.01
CA ASN A 27 -8.89 -2.09 1.59
C ASN A 27 -8.78 -0.63 2.04
N SER A 28 -8.28 -0.37 3.25
CA SER A 28 -8.03 0.99 3.75
C SER A 28 -7.02 1.76 2.92
N PHE A 29 -6.14 1.09 2.19
CA PHE A 29 -5.22 1.70 1.23
C PHE A 29 -5.70 1.65 -0.23
N GLY A 30 -6.96 1.24 -0.47
CA GLY A 30 -7.51 1.12 -1.83
C GLY A 30 -6.80 0.07 -2.70
N LEU A 31 -6.05 -0.86 -2.11
CA LEU A 31 -5.25 -1.85 -2.84
C LEU A 31 -6.10 -2.94 -3.49
N SER A 32 -7.32 -3.11 -2.97
CA SER A 32 -8.33 -4.03 -3.45
C SER A 32 -9.29 -3.28 -4.39
N SER A 33 -8.83 -2.93 -5.59
CA SER A 33 -9.67 -2.22 -6.56
C SER A 33 -10.84 -3.09 -7.03
N GLY A 34 -12.00 -2.46 -7.30
CA GLY A 34 -13.37 -2.96 -7.54
C GLY A 34 -13.66 -4.14 -8.50
N ARG A 35 -12.68 -4.99 -8.82
CA ARG A 35 -12.83 -6.30 -9.47
C ARG A 35 -11.93 -7.38 -8.86
N ASP A 36 -11.26 -7.12 -7.74
CA ASP A 36 -10.47 -8.12 -7.01
C ASP A 36 -11.39 -9.06 -6.21
N THR A 37 -12.28 -9.77 -6.91
CA THR A 37 -13.20 -10.76 -6.32
C THR A 37 -12.45 -11.94 -5.69
N GLU A 38 -11.16 -12.09 -5.98
CA GLU A 38 -10.29 -13.15 -5.49
C GLU A 38 -9.49 -12.73 -4.23
N ASN A 39 -9.62 -11.48 -3.74
CA ASN A 39 -8.81 -10.94 -2.65
C ASN A 39 -7.29 -11.06 -2.89
N LEU A 40 -6.85 -10.98 -4.15
CA LEU A 40 -5.48 -11.27 -4.55
C LEU A 40 -4.47 -10.32 -3.89
N ALA A 41 -4.82 -9.04 -3.70
CA ALA A 41 -3.97 -8.12 -2.93
C ALA A 41 -3.75 -8.60 -1.48
N THR A 42 -4.79 -9.13 -0.83
CA THR A 42 -4.71 -9.68 0.53
C THR A 42 -3.82 -10.92 0.56
N GLN A 43 -3.99 -11.83 -0.40
CA GLN A 43 -3.18 -13.04 -0.50
C GLN A 43 -1.70 -12.73 -0.72
N ILE A 44 -1.38 -11.78 -1.61
CA ILE A 44 0.00 -11.35 -1.88
C ILE A 44 0.64 -10.75 -0.63
N VAL A 45 -0.08 -9.90 0.11
CA VAL A 45 0.45 -9.29 1.33
C VAL A 45 0.63 -10.33 2.43
N LEU A 46 -0.32 -11.26 2.59
CA LEU A 46 -0.22 -12.35 3.57
C LEU A 46 0.98 -13.27 3.27
N ASP A 47 1.13 -13.70 2.03
CA ASP A 47 2.24 -14.56 1.58
C ASP A 47 3.60 -13.87 1.74
N LEU A 48 3.70 -12.57 1.39
CA LEU A 48 4.88 -11.76 1.63
C LEU A 48 5.24 -11.70 3.13
N LEU A 49 4.25 -11.49 4.00
CA LEU A 49 4.48 -11.42 5.45
C LEU A 49 4.92 -12.76 6.04
N GLN A 50 4.33 -13.87 5.57
CA GLN A 50 4.70 -15.22 6.00
C GLN A 50 6.15 -15.54 5.59
N GLN A 51 6.51 -15.31 4.33
CA GLN A 51 7.87 -15.55 3.86
C GLN A 51 8.91 -14.64 4.55
N LEU A 52 8.56 -13.39 4.88
CA LEU A 52 9.42 -12.51 5.67
C LEU A 52 9.61 -13.03 7.11
N ALA A 53 8.54 -13.55 7.73
CA ALA A 53 8.60 -14.13 9.07
C ALA A 53 9.45 -15.42 9.12
N GLU A 54 9.51 -16.16 8.01
CA GLU A 54 10.36 -17.33 7.84
C GLU A 54 11.85 -16.98 7.56
N ASN A 55 12.23 -15.71 7.63
CA ASN A 55 13.56 -15.20 7.31
C ASN A 55 14.03 -15.56 5.88
N GLN A 56 13.12 -15.55 4.91
CA GLN A 56 13.53 -15.68 3.52
C GLN A 56 14.24 -14.40 3.06
N ASP A 57 15.53 -14.52 2.75
CA ASP A 57 16.40 -13.40 2.39
C ASP A 57 15.96 -12.66 1.10
N LYS A 58 15.14 -13.29 0.25
CA LYS A 58 14.77 -12.73 -1.05
C LYS A 58 13.43 -13.24 -1.57
N ILE A 59 12.40 -12.42 -1.38
CA ILE A 59 11.05 -12.68 -1.89
C ILE A 59 10.87 -11.98 -3.23
N SER A 60 10.42 -12.69 -4.26
CA SER A 60 10.27 -12.16 -5.61
C SER A 60 8.86 -12.41 -6.15
N SER A 61 8.45 -11.71 -7.20
CA SER A 61 7.09 -11.85 -7.71
C SER A 61 6.79 -13.23 -8.30
N ASP A 62 7.81 -13.94 -8.80
CA ASP A 62 7.68 -15.32 -9.27
C ASP A 62 7.59 -16.34 -8.12
N ILE A 63 8.17 -16.05 -6.95
CA ILE A 63 8.00 -16.87 -5.74
C ILE A 63 6.57 -16.72 -5.23
N ILE A 64 6.09 -15.48 -5.07
CA ILE A 64 4.72 -15.20 -4.64
C ILE A 64 3.71 -15.84 -5.60
N ALA A 65 3.88 -15.64 -6.90
CA ALA A 65 3.00 -16.21 -7.92
C ALA A 65 2.90 -17.74 -7.85
N ARG A 66 4.01 -18.43 -7.55
CA ARG A 66 4.03 -19.88 -7.35
C ARG A 66 3.37 -20.29 -6.03
N SER A 67 3.60 -19.55 -4.95
CA SER A 67 3.04 -19.83 -3.62
C SER A 67 1.51 -19.76 -3.61
N ILE A 68 0.94 -18.75 -4.26
CA ILE A 68 -0.52 -18.53 -4.30
C ILE A 68 -1.19 -19.09 -5.57
N GLU A 69 -0.44 -19.83 -6.41
CA GLU A 69 -0.93 -20.45 -7.66
C GLU A 69 -1.58 -19.48 -8.67
N VAL A 70 -1.07 -18.25 -8.78
CA VAL A 70 -1.61 -17.20 -9.67
C VAL A 70 -0.60 -16.82 -10.74
N ASN A 71 -1.10 -16.44 -11.92
CA ASN A 71 -0.26 -15.94 -13.01
C ASN A 71 0.60 -14.73 -12.55
N GLN A 72 1.91 -14.81 -12.80
CA GLN A 72 2.88 -13.77 -12.41
C GLN A 72 2.53 -12.37 -12.93
N SER A 73 1.89 -12.25 -14.10
CA SER A 73 1.43 -10.97 -14.65
C SER A 73 0.36 -10.32 -13.75
N ARG A 74 -0.60 -11.11 -13.24
CA ARG A 74 -1.61 -10.63 -12.28
C ARG A 74 -0.95 -10.22 -10.96
N VAL A 75 -0.03 -11.02 -10.44
CA VAL A 75 0.74 -10.67 -9.23
C VAL A 75 1.53 -9.37 -9.40
N ASN A 76 2.22 -9.20 -10.54
CA ASN A 76 2.96 -7.98 -10.86
C ASN A 76 2.06 -6.74 -10.97
N HIS A 77 0.80 -6.88 -11.39
CA HIS A 77 -0.17 -5.80 -11.37
C HIS A 77 -0.41 -5.29 -9.94
N HIS A 78 -0.71 -6.19 -9.00
CA HIS A 78 -0.93 -5.82 -7.60
C HIS A 78 0.35 -5.32 -6.91
N ILE A 79 1.51 -5.92 -7.20
CA ILE A 79 2.81 -5.43 -6.69
C ILE A 79 3.06 -3.98 -7.12
N ARG A 80 2.71 -3.61 -8.35
CA ARG A 80 2.85 -2.22 -8.80
C ARG A 80 2.00 -1.29 -7.93
N ASN A 81 0.77 -1.67 -7.60
CA ASN A 81 -0.10 -0.87 -6.74
C ASN A 81 0.47 -0.76 -5.31
N LEU A 82 1.01 -1.86 -4.77
CA LEU A 82 1.69 -1.89 -3.46
C LEU A 82 2.95 -1.03 -3.42
N ILE A 83 3.70 -0.95 -4.53
CA ILE A 83 4.86 -0.06 -4.66
C ILE A 83 4.41 1.39 -4.77
N ASN A 84 3.40 1.67 -5.60
CA ASN A 84 2.87 3.02 -5.80
C ASN A 84 2.26 3.62 -4.53
N SER A 85 1.67 2.78 -3.67
CA SER A 85 1.17 3.20 -2.35
C SER A 85 2.29 3.50 -1.37
N GLY A 86 3.50 3.00 -1.61
CA GLY A 86 4.64 3.12 -0.69
C GLY A 86 4.66 2.07 0.41
N LEU A 87 3.77 1.06 0.37
CA LEU A 87 3.72 -0.03 1.35
C LEU A 87 4.93 -0.96 1.23
N ILE A 88 5.31 -1.28 -0.01
CA ILE A 88 6.50 -2.09 -0.32
C ILE A 88 7.43 -1.35 -1.27
N TYR A 89 8.67 -1.78 -1.33
CA TYR A 89 9.61 -1.36 -2.36
C TYR A 89 10.30 -2.58 -2.97
N ARG A 90 10.90 -2.36 -4.14
CA ARG A 90 11.67 -3.38 -4.84
C ARG A 90 13.14 -2.99 -4.86
N GLU A 91 14.00 -3.88 -4.40
CA GLU A 91 15.44 -3.75 -4.53
C GLU A 91 16.02 -4.98 -5.23
N LYS A 92 16.70 -4.75 -6.37
CA LYS A 92 17.08 -5.80 -7.33
C LYS A 92 15.85 -6.62 -7.76
N ARG A 93 15.75 -7.87 -7.30
CA ARG A 93 14.59 -8.76 -7.53
C ARG A 93 13.79 -9.06 -6.25
N GLY A 94 14.18 -8.47 -5.12
CA GLY A 94 13.55 -8.64 -3.82
C GLY A 94 12.42 -7.64 -3.60
N LEU A 95 11.35 -8.09 -2.95
CA LEU A 95 10.24 -7.28 -2.46
C LEU A 95 10.38 -7.15 -0.95
N TYR A 96 10.25 -5.92 -0.46
CA TYR A 96 10.48 -5.59 0.93
C TYR A 96 9.38 -4.67 1.44
N ILE A 97 8.96 -4.87 2.69
CA ILE A 97 8.06 -3.93 3.36
C ILE A 97 8.86 -2.71 3.78
N ARG A 98 8.34 -1.52 3.48
CA ARG A 98 9.01 -0.26 3.86
C ARG A 98 9.16 -0.18 5.37
N GLY A 99 10.38 0.09 5.85
CA GLY A 99 10.67 0.12 7.28
C GLY A 99 10.62 -1.26 7.98
N GLY A 100 10.51 -2.36 7.23
CA GLY A 100 10.61 -3.73 7.74
C GLY A 100 9.37 -4.30 8.43
N SER A 101 8.29 -3.53 8.59
CA SER A 101 7.02 -4.01 9.15
C SER A 101 5.84 -3.17 8.66
N LEU A 102 4.61 -3.71 8.69
CA LEU A 102 3.42 -2.94 8.29
C LEU A 102 3.26 -1.65 9.11
N LYS A 103 3.56 -1.68 10.41
CA LYS A 103 3.51 -0.50 11.28
C LYS A 103 4.50 0.57 10.81
N ALA A 104 5.74 0.18 10.56
CA ALA A 104 6.77 1.11 10.08
C ALA A 104 6.43 1.66 8.70
N ALA A 105 5.90 0.83 7.79
CA ALA A 105 5.44 1.27 6.48
C ALA A 105 4.34 2.34 6.59
N VAL A 106 3.35 2.13 7.47
CA VAL A 106 2.28 3.12 7.70
C VAL A 106 2.83 4.43 8.28
N GLN A 107 3.81 4.36 9.19
CA GLN A 107 4.46 5.55 9.74
C GLN A 107 5.20 6.35 8.65
N GLU A 108 5.87 5.66 7.74
CA GLU A 108 6.55 6.29 6.62
C GLU A 108 5.57 6.87 5.59
N MET A 109 4.52 6.12 5.26
CA MET A 109 3.44 6.59 4.37
C MET A 109 2.72 7.81 4.94
N ARG A 110 2.52 7.87 6.27
CA ARG A 110 1.96 9.05 6.94
C ARG A 110 2.83 10.30 6.71
N LYS A 111 4.15 10.19 6.88
CA LYS A 111 5.07 11.31 6.61
C LYS A 111 5.01 11.75 5.14
N ASP A 112 4.86 10.79 4.22
CA ASP A 112 4.71 11.11 2.81
C ASP A 112 3.38 11.83 2.51
N SER A 113 2.27 11.38 3.11
CA SER A 113 0.99 12.08 3.01
C SER A 113 1.06 13.49 3.59
N GLU A 114 1.67 13.67 4.76
CA GLU A 114 1.84 14.99 5.39
C GLU A 114 2.64 15.94 4.48
N ARG A 115 3.72 15.45 3.83
CA ARG A 115 4.48 16.23 2.85
C ARG A 115 3.65 16.61 1.62
N ILE A 116 2.88 15.66 1.08
CA ILE A 116 1.97 15.92 -0.05
C ILE A 116 0.93 16.98 0.32
N PHE A 117 0.34 16.89 1.52
CA PHE A 117 -0.61 17.90 1.99
C PHE A 117 0.02 19.27 2.10
N GLN A 118 1.24 19.37 2.66
CA GLN A 118 1.94 20.63 2.77
C GLN A 118 2.17 21.27 1.39
N GLU A 119 2.67 20.52 0.40
CA GLU A 119 2.88 21.02 -0.96
C GLU A 119 1.56 21.46 -1.62
N LEU A 120 0.46 20.74 -1.36
CA LEU A 120 -0.86 21.11 -1.86
C LEU A 120 -1.42 22.37 -1.20
N GLU A 121 -1.22 22.53 0.10
CA GLU A 121 -1.63 23.70 0.88
C GLU A 121 -0.88 24.96 0.41
N GLU A 122 0.43 24.86 0.20
CA GLU A 122 1.26 25.97 -0.32
C GLU A 122 0.74 26.46 -1.68
N ILE A 123 0.50 25.55 -2.64
CA ILE A 123 -0.04 25.91 -3.95
C ILE A 123 -1.49 26.42 -3.88
N ALA A 124 -2.31 25.86 -2.98
CA ALA A 124 -3.68 26.34 -2.79
C ALA A 124 -3.72 27.76 -2.22
N GLU A 125 -2.82 28.09 -1.27
CA GLU A 125 -2.67 29.44 -0.72
C GLU A 125 -2.30 30.45 -1.81
N GLU A 126 -1.32 30.13 -2.67
CA GLU A 126 -0.95 30.99 -3.80
C GLU A 126 -2.13 31.24 -4.77
N ILE A 127 -2.94 30.21 -5.03
CA ILE A 127 -4.14 30.32 -5.87
C ILE A 127 -5.19 31.21 -5.21
N ASP A 128 -5.47 31.00 -3.91
CA ASP A 128 -6.44 31.78 -3.16
C ASP A 128 -6.06 33.27 -3.14
N GLU A 129 -4.78 33.59 -2.92
CA GLU A 129 -4.25 34.95 -2.96
C GLU A 129 -4.44 35.61 -4.32
N GLN A 130 -4.07 34.92 -5.40
CA GLN A 130 -4.22 35.43 -6.77
C GLN A 130 -5.69 35.65 -7.16
N MET A 131 -6.59 34.84 -6.62
CA MET A 131 -8.02 34.91 -6.88
C MET A 131 -8.76 35.86 -5.91
N GLY A 132 -8.06 36.42 -4.92
CA GLY A 132 -8.65 37.28 -3.89
C GLY A 132 -9.60 36.55 -2.94
N LEU A 133 -9.46 35.23 -2.82
CA LEU A 133 -10.21 34.41 -1.87
C LEU A 133 -9.59 34.58 -0.47
N LYS A 134 -10.45 34.69 0.55
CA LYS A 134 -10.01 34.80 1.94
C LYS A 134 -10.62 33.67 2.75
N ASN A 135 -9.77 32.91 3.44
CA ASN A 135 -10.20 31.99 4.48
C ASN A 135 -10.82 32.80 5.63
N ARG A 136 -11.95 32.32 6.15
CA ARG A 136 -12.81 33.03 7.12
C ARG A 136 -12.36 32.82 8.55
#